data_AF-R2SLM5-F1
#
_entry.id   AF-R2SLM5-F1
#
_cell.length_a   1.000
_cell.length_b   1.000
_cell.length_c   1.000
_cell.angle_alpha   90.00
_cell.angle_beta   90.00
_cell.angle_gamma   90.00
#
_symmetry.space_group_name_H-M   'P 1'
#
loop_
_entity.id
_entity.type
_entity.pdbx_description
1 polymer ?
#
loop_
_entity_poly.entity_id
_entity_poly.type
_entity_poly.pdbx_seq_one_letter_code
_entity_poly.pdbx_strand_id
1 'polypeptide(L)'
;MPFLALLLDLLAALVYYFQLDSLTDTRVLLGLVLQIVIFILLALITFTYKGKRYAAMQPYLFMKYFSIRYSIIVLSFILNGFLLFLYVLNFMGINDVIFSAY
;
A
#
# COMPACT_ATOMS: atom_id res chain seq x y z
N MET A 1 -0.31 -12.30 9.49
CA MET A 1 -0.79 -13.15 8.40
C MET A 1 -0.55 -12.39 7.10
N PRO A 2 0.48 -12.73 6.32
CA PRO A 2 0.86 -11.93 5.14
C PRO A 2 -0.21 -11.92 4.04
N PHE A 3 -1.06 -12.96 3.99
CA PHE A 3 -2.14 -13.08 3.02
C PHE A 3 -3.15 -11.91 3.06
N LEU A 4 -3.46 -11.38 4.24
CA LEU A 4 -4.37 -10.24 4.37
C LEU A 4 -3.78 -8.95 3.78
N ALA A 5 -2.46 -8.75 3.90
CA ALA A 5 -1.80 -7.59 3.28
C ALA A 5 -1.85 -7.69 1.75
N LEU A 6 -1.58 -8.87 1.20
CA LEU A 6 -1.69 -9.11 -0.25
C LEU A 6 -3.12 -8.94 -0.79
N LEU A 7 -4.13 -9.33 0.00
CA LEU A 7 -5.54 -9.12 -0.38
C LEU A 7 -5.86 -7.62 -0.44
N LEU A 8 -5.40 -6.83 0.54
CA LEU A 8 -5.55 -5.38 0.54
C LEU A 8 -4.83 -4.73 -0.65
N ASP A 9 -3.64 -5.21 -1.02
CA ASP A 9 -2.92 -4.74 -2.21
C ASP A 9 -3.71 -5.00 -3.49
N LEU A 10 -4.31 -6.20 -3.61
CA LEU A 10 -5.17 -6.55 -4.74
C LEU A 10 -6.41 -5.65 -4.78
N LEU A 11 -7.01 -5.36 -3.63
CA LEU A 11 -8.15 -4.45 -3.53
C LEU A 11 -7.76 -3.02 -3.97
N ALA A 12 -6.60 -2.52 -3.55
CA ALA A 12 -6.07 -1.23 -4.01
C ALA A 12 -5.90 -1.19 -5.54
N ALA A 13 -5.35 -2.26 -6.13
CA ALA A 13 -5.22 -2.37 -7.57
C ALA A 13 -6.58 -2.40 -8.31
N LEU A 14 -7.59 -3.08 -7.74
CA LEU A 14 -8.94 -3.10 -8.29
C LEU A 14 -9.61 -1.73 -8.24
N VAL A 15 -9.44 -0.98 -7.14
CA VAL A 15 -9.96 0.38 -7.01
C VAL A 15 -9.33 1.29 -8.05
N TYR A 16 -8.01 1.23 -8.21
CA TYR A 16 -7.31 1.97 -9.25
C TYR A 16 -7.84 1.63 -10.65
N TYR A 17 -7.98 0.34 -10.98
CA TYR A 17 -8.49 -0.09 -12.27
C TYR A 17 -9.93 0.38 -12.54
N PHE A 18 -10.79 0.36 -11.52
CA PHE A 18 -12.16 0.88 -11.62
C PHE A 18 -12.22 2.38 -11.91
N GLN A 19 -11.21 3.15 -11.48
CA GLN A 19 -11.13 4.59 -11.75
C GLN A 19 -10.65 4.90 -13.17
N LEU A 20 -9.84 4.04 -13.78
CA LEU A 20 -9.36 4.22 -15.15
C LEU A 20 -10.49 4.20 -16.20
N ASP A 21 -11.55 3.43 -15.95
CA ASP A 21 -12.67 3.30 -16.90
C ASP A 21 -13.47 4.60 -17.05
N SER A 22 -13.55 5.41 -15.99
CA SER A 22 -14.04 6.79 -16.14
C SER A 22 -13.48 7.70 -15.06
N LEU A 23 -12.64 8.64 -15.48
CA LEU A 23 -12.06 9.66 -14.63
C LEU A 23 -13.08 10.78 -14.39
N THR A 24 -13.80 10.70 -13.27
CA THR A 24 -14.69 11.77 -12.79
C THR A 24 -14.21 12.21 -11.41
N ASP A 25 -14.32 13.50 -11.09
CA ASP A 25 -13.90 14.06 -9.79
C ASP A 25 -14.42 13.25 -8.59
N THR A 26 -15.69 12.84 -8.65
CA THR A 26 -16.33 12.00 -7.63
C THR A 26 -15.64 10.64 -7.49
N ARG A 27 -15.24 10.00 -8.59
CA ARG A 27 -14.55 8.71 -8.58
C ARG A 27 -13.11 8.85 -8.10
N VAL A 28 -12.42 9.94 -8.46
CA VAL A 28 -11.06 10.24 -7.94
C VAL A 28 -11.10 10.39 -6.42
N LEU A 29 -12.07 11.17 -5.91
CA LEU A 29 -12.28 11.35 -4.47
C LEU A 29 -12.60 10.02 -3.78
N LEU A 30 -13.50 9.20 -4.35
CA LEU A 30 -13.84 7.89 -3.79
C LEU A 30 -12.63 6.96 -3.70
N GLY A 31 -11.81 6.87 -4.75
CA GLY A 31 -10.61 6.03 -4.70
C GLY A 31 -9.55 6.57 -3.76
N LEU A 32 -9.41 7.89 -3.61
CA LEU A 32 -8.54 8.48 -2.59
C LEU A 32 -8.99 8.08 -1.18
N VAL A 33 -10.29 8.16 -0.88
CA VAL A 33 -10.84 7.75 0.42
C VAL A 33 -10.60 6.26 0.65
N LEU A 34 -10.86 5.41 -0.34
CA LEU A 34 -10.61 3.96 -0.24
C LEU A 34 -9.12 3.67 -0.04
N GLN A 35 -8.23 4.36 -0.74
CA GLN A 35 -6.78 4.20 -0.60
C GLN A 35 -6.31 4.58 0.81
N ILE A 36 -6.87 5.66 1.40
CA ILE A 36 -6.64 6.01 2.80
C ILE A 36 -7.06 4.89 3.75
N VAL A 37 -8.26 4.32 3.55
CA VAL A 37 -8.76 3.23 4.38
C VAL A 37 -7.85 2.00 4.28
N ILE A 38 -7.47 1.58 3.07
CA ILE A 38 -6.55 0.45 2.82
C ILE A 38 -5.20 0.71 3.50
N PHE A 39 -4.64 1.92 3.34
CA PHE A 39 -3.38 2.30 3.96
C PHE A 39 -3.42 2.23 5.48
N ILE A 40 -4.49 2.73 6.11
CA ILE A 40 -4.69 2.65 7.57
C ILE A 40 -4.78 1.18 8.02
N LEU A 41 -5.50 0.33 7.29
CA LEU A 41 -5.59 -1.10 7.60
C LEU A 41 -4.21 -1.78 7.51
N LEU A 42 -3.43 -1.47 6.47
CA LEU A 42 -2.05 -1.97 6.32
C LEU A 42 -1.13 -1.46 7.45
N ALA A 43 -1.26 -0.20 7.85
CA ALA A 43 -0.53 0.36 8.98
C ALA A 43 -0.83 -0.40 10.26
N LEU A 44 -2.12 -0.61 10.56
CA LEU A 44 -2.56 -1.37 11.73
C LEU A 44 -2.02 -2.81 11.72
N ILE A 45 -2.06 -3.49 10.58
CA ILE A 45 -1.50 -4.84 10.42
C ILE A 45 0.01 -4.84 10.65
N THR A 46 0.71 -3.82 10.15
CA THR A 46 2.17 -3.68 10.29
C THR A 46 2.57 -3.48 11.75
N PHE A 47 1.94 -2.54 12.46
CA PHE A 47 2.26 -2.24 13.86
C PHE A 47 1.79 -3.32 14.84
N THR A 48 0.63 -3.93 14.59
CA THR A 48 0.03 -4.96 15.45
C THR A 48 0.61 -6.36 15.16
N TYR A 49 1.55 -6.50 14.23
CA TYR A 49 2.13 -7.80 13.90
C TYR A 49 2.86 -8.42 15.10
N LYS A 50 2.26 -9.48 15.67
CA LYS A 50 2.77 -10.25 16.83
C LYS A 50 3.70 -11.41 16.44
N GLY A 51 3.91 -11.66 15.15
CA GLY A 51 4.77 -12.76 14.67
C GLY A 51 6.26 -12.44 14.75
N LYS A 52 7.12 -13.41 14.39
CA LYS A 52 8.57 -13.19 14.28
C LYS A 52 8.85 -12.11 13.24
N ARG A 53 9.34 -10.94 13.68
CA ARG A 53 9.67 -9.79 12.82
C ARG A 53 10.99 -9.97 12.08
N TYR A 54 11.94 -10.68 12.69
CA TYR A 54 13.26 -10.94 12.14
C TYR A 54 13.47 -12.42 11.84
N ALA A 55 14.27 -12.71 10.82
CA ALA A 55 14.71 -14.06 10.49
C ALA A 55 15.62 -14.62 11.61
N ALA A 56 15.59 -15.94 11.80
CA ALA A 56 16.42 -16.62 12.79
C ALA A 56 17.90 -16.73 12.34
N MET A 57 18.14 -16.77 11.02
CA MET A 57 19.49 -16.71 10.46
C MET A 57 19.98 -15.26 10.40
N GLN A 58 21.19 -15.03 10.91
CA GLN A 58 21.96 -13.81 10.75
C GLN A 58 23.13 -14.09 9.79
N PRO A 59 23.00 -13.76 8.49
CA PRO A 59 24.07 -13.95 7.51
C PRO A 59 25.30 -13.07 7.77
N TYR A 60 25.10 -11.91 8.40
CA TYR A 60 26.16 -10.96 8.74
C TYR A 60 26.00 -10.46 10.18
N LEU A 61 27.13 -10.28 10.87
CA LEU A 61 27.19 -9.64 12.19
C LEU A 61 26.54 -8.26 12.07
N PHE A 62 25.52 -7.98 12.90
CA PHE A 62 24.74 -6.72 12.98
C PHE A 62 23.58 -6.48 11.98
N MET A 63 23.35 -7.31 10.96
CA MET A 63 22.14 -7.20 10.11
C MET A 63 21.16 -8.36 10.36
N LYS A 64 20.02 -8.06 10.97
CA LYS A 64 18.88 -8.99 11.06
C LYS A 64 17.91 -8.69 9.93
N TYR A 65 17.83 -9.60 8.95
CA TYR A 65 16.81 -9.52 7.91
C TYR A 65 15.41 -9.64 8.52
N PHE A 66 14.45 -8.89 7.99
CA PHE A 66 13.05 -9.11 8.30
C PHE A 66 12.65 -10.53 7.87
N SER A 67 11.76 -11.16 8.64
CA SER A 67 11.22 -12.47 8.23
C SER A 67 10.44 -12.29 6.94
N ILE A 68 10.48 -13.27 6.03
CA ILE A 68 9.78 -13.20 4.73
C ILE A 68 8.32 -12.71 4.90
N ARG A 69 7.63 -13.21 5.93
CA ARG A 69 6.25 -12.85 6.24
C ARG A 69 6.08 -11.38 6.64
N TYR A 70 7.03 -10.85 7.41
CA TYR A 70 7.00 -9.45 7.83
C TYR A 70 7.47 -8.52 6.70
N SER A 71 8.46 -8.93 5.91
CA SER A 71 8.93 -8.18 4.74
C SER A 71 7.80 -7.93 3.73
N ILE A 72 6.97 -8.94 3.45
CA ILE A 72 5.80 -8.78 2.57
C ILE A 72 4.88 -7.68 3.11
N ILE A 73 4.52 -7.72 4.39
CA ILE A 73 3.62 -6.73 5.02
C ILE A 73 4.22 -5.33 4.94
N VAL A 74 5.51 -5.19 5.23
CA VAL A 74 6.22 -3.91 5.18
C VAL A 74 6.29 -3.37 3.75
N LEU A 75 6.55 -4.23 2.75
CA LEU A 75 6.55 -3.83 1.34
C LEU A 75 5.15 -3.38 0.88
N SER A 76 4.11 -4.14 1.22
CA SER A 76 2.71 -3.77 0.97
C SER A 76 2.40 -2.38 1.55
N PHE A 77 2.78 -2.15 2.81
CA PHE A 77 2.57 -0.87 3.48
C PHE A 77 3.31 0.29 2.77
N ILE A 78 4.60 0.10 2.44
CA ILE A 78 5.41 1.13 1.78
C ILE A 78 4.84 1.47 0.39
N LEU A 79 4.54 0.46 -0.43
CA LEU A 79 4.02 0.66 -1.78
C LEU A 79 2.66 1.35 -1.78
N ASN A 80 1.75 0.93 -0.89
CA ASN A 80 0.45 1.61 -0.75
C ASN A 80 0.58 3.03 -0.21
N GLY A 81 1.59 3.30 0.64
CA GLY A 81 1.92 4.64 1.08
C GLY A 81 2.39 5.54 -0.07
N PHE A 82 3.25 5.03 -0.95
CA PHE A 82 3.64 5.74 -2.17
C PHE A 82 2.46 5.99 -3.11
N LEU A 83 1.60 5.00 -3.32
CA LEU A 83 0.36 5.18 -4.09
C LEU A 83 -0.52 6.27 -3.48
N LEU A 84 -0.79 6.21 -2.17
CA LEU A 84 -1.59 7.22 -1.48
C LEU A 84 -1.00 8.62 -1.63
N PHE A 85 0.32 8.77 -1.50
CA PHE A 85 1.00 10.03 -1.71
C PHE A 85 0.74 10.60 -3.10
N LEU A 86 0.87 9.78 -4.14
CA LEU A 86 0.57 10.19 -5.50
C LEU A 86 -0.93 10.52 -5.68
N TYR A 87 -1.85 9.81 -5.01
CA TYR A 87 -3.29 10.12 -5.04
C TYR A 87 -3.57 11.51 -4.48
N VAL A 88 -2.88 11.87 -3.38
CA VAL A 88 -2.99 13.20 -2.78
C VAL A 88 -2.45 14.27 -3.74
N LEU A 89 -1.31 14.04 -4.39
CA LEU A 89 -0.76 14.98 -5.37
C LEU A 89 -1.70 15.20 -6.55
N ASN A 90 -2.34 14.13 -7.03
CA ASN A 90 -3.34 14.19 -8.09
C ASN A 90 -4.58 14.97 -7.67
N PHE A 91 -5.10 14.68 -6.48
CA PHE A 91 -6.28 15.38 -5.95
C PHE A 91 -6.02 16.88 -5.71
N MET A 92 -4.79 17.26 -5.33
CA MET A 92 -4.40 18.66 -5.16
C MET A 92 -4.12 19.38 -6.50
N GLY A 93 -4.19 18.68 -7.64
CA GLY A 93 -3.86 19.24 -8.96
C GLY A 93 -2.37 19.56 -9.14
N ILE A 94 -1.50 19.03 -8.28
CA ILE A 94 -0.05 19.28 -8.33
C ILE A 94 0.61 18.37 -9.37
N ASN A 95 0.18 17.11 -9.45
CA ASN A 95 0.78 16.11 -10.33
C ASN A 95 -0.22 15.02 -10.72
N ASP A 96 -0.27 14.68 -12.01
CA ASP A 96 -1.21 13.74 -12.59
C ASP A 96 -0.63 12.34 -12.84
N VAL A 97 0.62 12.03 -12.43
CA VAL A 97 1.36 10.79 -12.75
C VAL A 97 0.58 9.50 -12.49
N ILE A 98 -0.31 9.45 -11.51
CA ILE A 98 -1.15 8.26 -11.29
C ILE A 98 -2.11 7.98 -12.45
N PHE A 99 -2.68 9.02 -13.05
CA PHE A 99 -3.67 8.91 -14.12
C PHE A 99 -3.15 9.45 -15.46
N SER A 100 -1.90 9.92 -15.55
CA SER A 100 -1.37 10.63 -16.73
C SER A 100 -1.28 9.78 -18.00
N ALA A 101 -1.43 8.46 -17.89
CA ALA A 101 -1.38 7.52 -19.01
C ALA A 101 -2.74 7.30 -19.69
N TYR A 102 -3.83 7.91 -19.18
CA TYR A 102 -5.20 7.73 -19.65
C TYR A 102 -5.98 9.04 -19.74
#